data_AF-A0A975QBN5-F1
#
_entry.id   AF-A0A975QBN5-F1
#
_cell.length_a   1.000
_cell.length_b   1.000
_cell.length_c   1.000
_cell.angle_alpha   90.00
_cell.angle_beta   90.00
_cell.angle_gamma   90.00
#
_symmetry.space_group_name_H-M   'P 1'
#
loop_
_entity.id
_entity.type
_entity.pdbx_description
1 polymer ?
#
loop_
_entity_poly.entity_id
_entity_poly.type
_entity_poly.pdbx_seq_one_letter_code
_entity_poly.pdbx_strand_id
1 'polypeptide(L)' 'MFDKPEEARMTEEEAAKYGREIDAKNALYENVVVEDSVNALSEVEIPPPISEEEIKRRVGEQNYKNIKDGGVMNSINS' A
#
# COMPACT_ATOMS: atom_id res chain seq x y z
N MET A 1 7.06 18.16 -4.17
CA MET A 1 5.70 18.32 -3.61
C MET A 1 4.74 18.43 -4.78
N PHE A 2 3.66 17.66 -4.78
CA PHE A 2 2.67 17.70 -5.87
C PHE A 2 1.76 18.90 -5.62
N ASP A 3 2.01 20.01 -6.32
CA ASP A 3 1.15 21.18 -6.22
C ASP A 3 -0.19 20.87 -6.90
N LYS A 4 -1.21 20.65 -6.08
CA LYS A 4 -2.59 20.55 -6.57
C LYS A 4 -2.99 21.93 -7.12
N PRO A 5 -3.71 21.99 -8.26
CA PRO A 5 -4.19 23.25 -8.83
C PRO A 5 -4.99 24.04 -7.78
N GLU A 6 -4.86 25.36 -7.76
CA GLU A 6 -5.45 26.24 -6.74
C GLU A 6 -6.97 26.05 -6.60
N GLU A 7 -7.64 25.75 -7.71
CA GLU A 7 -9.09 25.47 -7.78
C GLU A 7 -9.51 24.17 -7.05
N ALA A 8 -8.56 23.31 -6.70
CA ALA A 8 -8.80 22.07 -5.96
C ALA A 8 -8.47 22.17 -4.46
N ARG A 9 -8.15 23.38 -3.97
CA ARG A 9 -7.85 23.63 -2.55
C ARG A 9 -9.14 24.05 -1.84
N MET A 10 -9.46 23.37 -0.73
CA MET A 10 -10.53 23.81 0.15
C MET A 10 -10.17 25.16 0.76
N THR A 11 -11.19 26.00 0.96
CA THR A 11 -11.08 27.20 1.78
C THR A 11 -10.83 26.83 3.25
N GLU A 12 -10.31 27.77 4.06
CA GLU A 12 -10.05 27.52 5.49
C GLU A 12 -11.32 27.11 6.25
N GLU A 13 -12.47 27.71 5.90
CA GLU A 13 -13.76 27.37 6.52
C GLU A 13 -14.24 25.96 6.14
N GLU A 14 -14.08 25.58 4.87
CA GLU A 14 -14.41 24.24 4.39
C GLU A 14 -13.51 23.19 5.04
N ALA A 15 -12.21 23.45 5.14
CA ALA A 15 -11.27 22.57 5.80
C ALA A 15 -11.59 22.41 7.30
N ALA A 16 -11.94 23.49 7.99
CA ALA A 16 -12.33 23.43 9.40
C ALA A 16 -13.66 22.68 9.62
N LYS A 17 -14.62 22.84 8.71
CA LYS A 17 -15.88 22.08 8.74
C LYS A 17 -15.63 20.60 8.49
N TYR A 18 -14.85 20.28 7.46
CA TYR A 18 -14.47 18.91 7.13
C TYR A 18 -13.73 18.24 8.29
N GLY A 19 -12.77 18.93 8.92
CA GLY A 19 -12.05 18.42 10.10
C GLY A 19 -13.01 18.02 11.22
N ARG A 20 -13.94 18.91 11.60
CA ARG A 20 -14.94 18.61 12.65
C ARG A 20 -15.82 17.41 12.31
N GLU A 21 -16.23 17.27 11.04
CA GLU A 21 -17.05 16.14 10.60
C GLU A 21 -16.28 14.81 10.64
N ILE A 22 -15.01 14.82 10.26
CA ILE A 22 -14.15 13.64 10.31
C ILE A 22 -13.83 13.27 11.75
N ASP A 23 -13.51 14.24 12.60
CA ASP A 23 -13.25 14.00 14.03
C ASP A 23 -14.48 13.38 14.72
N ALA A 24 -15.68 13.91 14.44
CA ALA A 24 -16.92 13.35 14.95
C ALA A 24 -17.17 11.91 14.46
N LYS A 25 -16.83 11.61 13.20
CA LYS A 25 -16.92 10.24 12.65
C LYS A 25 -15.90 9.31 13.31
N ASN A 26 -14.66 9.76 13.46
CA ASN A 26 -13.58 8.95 14.03
C ASN A 26 -13.85 8.61 15.51
N ALA A 27 -14.40 9.56 16.28
CA ALA A 27 -14.80 9.34 17.66
C ALA A 27 -15.82 8.18 17.83
N LEU A 28 -16.64 7.90 16.80
CA LEU A 28 -17.56 6.76 16.81
C LEU A 28 -16.84 5.41 16.66
N TYR A 29 -15.63 5.40 16.10
CA TYR A 29 -14.86 4.19 15.79
C TYR A 29 -13.65 3.97 16.71
N GLU A 30 -13.21 4.98 17.49
CA GLU A 30 -12.00 4.91 18.34
C GLU A 30 -12.01 3.76 19.37
N ASN A 31 -13.18 3.26 19.76
CA ASN A 31 -13.32 2.16 20.74
C ASN A 31 -14.11 0.97 20.19
N VAL A 32 -14.29 0.89 18.86
CA VAL A 32 -14.97 -0.25 18.24
C VAL A 32 -13.98 -1.41 18.16
N VAL A 33 -14.18 -2.41 19.01
CA VAL A 33 -13.50 -3.71 18.89
C VAL A 33 -14.09 -4.40 17.66
N VAL A 34 -13.30 -4.47 16.59
CA VAL A 34 -13.66 -5.25 15.40
C VAL A 34 -13.49 -6.73 15.75
N GLU A 35 -14.56 -7.51 15.61
CA GLU A 35 -14.49 -8.96 15.82
C GLU A 35 -13.45 -9.58 14.88
N ASP A 36 -12.61 -10.48 15.41
CA ASP A 36 -11.52 -11.13 14.66
C ASP A 36 -12.01 -11.89 13.41
N SER A 37 -13.29 -12.26 13.37
CA SER A 37 -13.95 -12.87 12.21
C SER A 37 -13.95 -11.96 10.96
N VAL A 38 -13.87 -10.63 11.14
CA VAL A 38 -13.81 -9.63 10.07
C VAL A 38 -12.36 -9.35 9.63
N ASN A 39 -11.39 -9.64 10.49
CA ASN A 39 -9.95 -9.52 10.23
C ASN A 39 -9.33 -10.78 9.63
N ALA A 40 -10.14 -11.78 9.29
CA ALA A 40 -9.71 -12.90 8.48
C ALA A 40 -9.33 -12.38 7.08
N LEU A 41 -8.08 -11.89 6.96
CA LEU A 41 -7.35 -11.89 5.70
C LEU A 41 -7.66 -13.24 5.07
N SER A 42 -8.32 -13.17 3.91
CA SER A 42 -9.00 -14.28 3.25
C SER A 42 -8.43 -15.65 3.61
N GLU A 43 -9.27 -16.60 4.00
CA GLU A 43 -8.91 -18.03 4.16
C GLU A 43 -8.37 -18.66 2.85
N VAL A 44 -8.20 -17.86 1.80
CA VAL A 44 -7.52 -18.23 0.55
C VAL A 44 -6.11 -18.65 0.91
N GLU A 45 -5.91 -19.97 0.86
CA GLU A 45 -4.62 -20.63 0.96
C GLU A 45 -3.59 -19.85 0.12
N ILE A 46 -2.56 -19.33 0.79
CA ILE A 46 -1.44 -18.71 0.09
C ILE A 46 -0.86 -19.79 -0.82
N PRO A 47 -0.82 -19.59 -2.15
CA PRO A 47 -0.30 -20.61 -3.04
C PRO A 47 1.15 -20.94 -2.64
N PRO A 48 1.56 -22.22 -2.75
CA PRO A 48 2.89 -22.62 -2.37
C PRO A 48 3.94 -21.80 -3.13
N PRO A 49 5.07 -21.46 -2.50
CA PRO A 49 6.13 -20.72 -3.17
C PRO A 49 6.60 -21.49 -4.41
N ILE A 50 6.75 -20.79 -5.53
CA ILE A 50 7.30 -21.36 -6.75
C ILE A 50 8.78 -21.74 -6.56
N SER A 51 9.23 -22.80 -7.23
CA SER A 51 10.62 -23.27 -7.13
C SER A 51 11.60 -22.25 -7.70
N GLU A 52 12.86 -22.27 -7.24
CA GLU A 52 13.89 -21.38 -7.76
C GLU A 52 14.12 -21.56 -9.27
N GLU A 53 14.01 -22.79 -9.77
CA GLU A 53 14.10 -23.08 -11.21
C GLU A 53 12.99 -22.40 -12.00
N GLU A 54 11.76 -22.40 -11.46
CA GLU A 54 10.63 -21.73 -12.07
C GLU A 54 10.78 -20.20 -12.02
N ILE A 55 11.32 -19.67 -10.92
CA ILE A 55 11.66 -18.24 -10.81
C ILE A 55 12.70 -17.88 -11.88
N LYS A 56 13.81 -18.63 -11.95
CA LYS A 56 14.88 -18.42 -12.95
C LYS A 56 14.36 -18.53 -14.38
N ARG A 57 13.42 -19.44 -14.66
CA ARG A 57 12.77 -19.55 -15.97
C ARG A 57 11.95 -18.30 -16.32
N ARG A 58 11.22 -17.73 -15.35
CA ARG A 58 10.37 -16.55 -15.56
C ARG A 58 11.14 -15.24 -15.66
N VAL A 59 12.08 -15.00 -14.74
CA VAL A 59 12.80 -13.72 -14.67
C VAL A 59 14.12 -13.73 -15.44
N GLY A 60 14.64 -14.91 -15.78
CA GLY A 60 15.99 -15.10 -16.33
C GLY A 60 17.04 -15.28 -15.24
N GLU A 61 18.03 -16.15 -15.47
CA GLU A 61 19.04 -16.52 -14.47
C GLU A 61 19.88 -15.32 -13.98
N GLN A 62 20.23 -14.41 -14.89
CA GLN A 62 21.00 -13.20 -14.56
C GLN A 62 20.18 -12.25 -13.66
N ASN A 63 18.90 -12.05 -13.96
CA ASN A 63 18.02 -11.20 -13.16
C ASN A 63 17.75 -11.81 -11.78
N TYR A 64 17.59 -13.13 -11.70
CA TYR A 64 17.44 -13.83 -10.41
C TYR A 64 18.66 -13.62 -9.50
N LYS A 65 19.87 -13.75 -10.03
CA LYS A 65 21.13 -13.50 -9.28
C LYS A 65 21.23 -12.03 -8.85
N ASN A 66 20.98 -11.10 -9.76
CA ASN A 66 21.03 -9.66 -9.52
C ASN A 66 20.07 -9.18 -8.42
N ILE A 67 18.86 -9.75 -8.36
CA ILE A 67 17.86 -9.44 -7.32
C ILE A 67 18.25 -10.07 -5.98
N LYS A 68 18.76 -11.30 -5.99
CA LYS A 68 19.17 -12.01 -4.77
C LYS A 68 20.36 -11.37 -4.08
N ASP A 69 21.30 -10.82 -4.84
CA ASP A 69 22.51 -10.19 -4.32
C ASP A 69 22.31 -8.72 -3.90
N GLY A 70 21.05 -8.22 -3.90
CA GLY A 70 20.64 -6.96 -3.25
C GLY A 70 21.24 -5.67 -3.80
N GLY A 71 22.06 -5.74 -4.86
CA GLY A 71 22.87 -4.62 -5.34
C GLY A 71 22.31 -3.87 -6.55
N VAL A 72 21.27 -4.39 -7.21
CA VAL A 72 20.73 -3.74 -8.42
C VAL A 72 19.59 -2.80 -8.06
N MET A 73 19.94 -1.55 -7.76
CA MET A 73 19.00 -0.45 -7.93
C MET A 73 18.76 -0.29 -9.43
N ASN A 74 17.61 -0.74 -9.92
CA ASN A 74 17.16 -0.35 -11.25
C ASN A 74 16.94 1.17 -11.24
N SER A 75 17.87 1.93 -11.81
CA SER A 75 17.66 3.35 -12.08
C SER A 75 16.58 3.47 -13.16
N ILE A 76 15.37 3.88 -12.78
CA ILE A 76 14.26 4.08 -13.72
C ILE A 76 14.47 5.33 -14.62
N ASN A 77 15.57 6.07 -14.44
CA ASN A 77 15.93 7.18 -15.32
C ASN A 77 17.41 7.10 -15.71
N SER A 78 17.68 6.73 -16.97
CA SER A 78 18.88 7.12 -17.71
C SER A 78 18.43 7.93 -18.92
#